data_AF-A0A3M6Z1I1-F1
#
_entry.id   AF-A0A3M6Z1I1-F1
#
_cell.length_a   1.000
_cell.length_b   1.000
_cell.length_c   1.000
_cell.angle_alpha   90.00
_cell.angle_beta   90.00
_cell.angle_gamma   90.00
#
_symmetry.space_group_name_H-M   'P 1'
#
loop_
_entity.id
_entity.type
_entity.pdbx_description
1 polymer ?
#
loop_
_entity_poly.entity_id
_entity_poly.type
_entity_poly.pdbx_seq_one_letter_code
_entity_poly.pdbx_strand_id
1 'polypeptide(L)'
;EDLSLKYQNLQEIGKDSAESNFERLKRTSDQRAKDADALIAGLKKEIAELRKSSSKEHREPKESPETANLRKEVSSLKTEKERMSKEHSETKEKLQTAQNEAKSLEAKLVAARQQLSASTTCSNGSQQDGKGVPASAQKNSQSNRGGASIYSSEAQKEAKMKENLYSDLTGMIIRGVKRKDGEDEYDCIQTGRNGTLHFHLSVANETTATTPKTPSGSSYEDAEFAYEPFLDPHRDAALLDLLPDYLTEEICFPRSHAVKFYSKVGECMTKKVVMDEEESG
;
A
#
# COMPACT_ATOMS: atom_id res chain seq x y z
N GLU A 1 55.07 -103.80 -18.59
CA GLU A 1 53.68 -103.45 -18.21
C GLU A 1 53.58 -102.13 -17.45
N ASP A 2 54.52 -101.83 -16.54
CA ASP A 2 54.48 -100.64 -15.66
C ASP A 2 54.40 -99.27 -16.38
N LEU A 3 55.06 -99.13 -17.54
CA LEU A 3 55.05 -97.88 -18.32
C LEU A 3 53.69 -97.58 -18.97
N SER A 4 52.94 -98.62 -19.35
CA SER A 4 51.61 -98.48 -19.95
C SER A 4 50.60 -97.97 -18.92
N LEU A 5 50.69 -98.50 -17.69
CA LEU A 5 49.83 -98.08 -16.58
C LEU A 5 50.09 -96.61 -16.21
N LYS A 6 51.37 -96.21 -16.16
CA LYS A 6 51.77 -94.82 -15.88
C LYS A 6 51.33 -93.85 -16.97
N TYR A 7 51.38 -94.26 -18.24
CA TYR A 7 50.86 -93.45 -19.36
C TYR A 7 49.34 -93.28 -19.30
N GLN A 8 48.60 -94.35 -19.01
CA GLN A 8 47.14 -94.29 -18.84
C GLN A 8 46.74 -93.39 -17.67
N ASN A 9 47.41 -93.54 -16.52
CA ASN A 9 47.16 -92.70 -15.34
C ASN A 9 47.45 -91.22 -15.63
N LEU A 10 48.54 -90.90 -16.32
CA LEU A 10 48.87 -89.52 -16.69
C LEU A 10 47.86 -88.95 -17.69
N GLN A 11 47.33 -89.78 -18.60
CA GLN A 11 46.29 -89.41 -19.54
C GLN A 11 44.94 -89.16 -18.84
N GLU A 12 44.58 -89.96 -17.85
CA GLU A 12 43.40 -89.76 -17.00
C GLU A 12 43.51 -88.49 -16.17
N ILE A 13 44.63 -88.27 -15.47
CA ILE A 13 44.89 -87.02 -14.73
C ILE A 13 44.81 -85.79 -15.65
N GLY A 14 45.33 -85.90 -16.87
CA GLY A 14 45.25 -84.83 -17.87
C GLY A 14 43.80 -84.53 -18.29
N LYS A 15 42.97 -85.56 -18.48
CA LYS A 15 41.53 -85.41 -18.78
C LYS A 15 40.76 -84.85 -17.59
N ASP A 16 40.94 -85.41 -16.40
CA ASP A 16 40.25 -84.99 -15.18
C ASP A 16 40.61 -83.53 -14.82
N SER A 17 41.87 -83.14 -14.98
CA SER A 17 42.33 -81.77 -14.77
C SER A 17 41.72 -80.81 -15.80
N ALA A 18 41.64 -81.22 -17.08
CA ALA A 18 41.00 -80.42 -18.12
C ALA A 18 39.48 -80.28 -17.89
N GLU A 19 38.80 -81.35 -17.47
CA GLU A 19 37.38 -81.35 -17.13
C GLU A 19 37.09 -80.48 -15.90
N SER A 20 37.90 -80.59 -14.84
CA SER A 20 37.78 -79.74 -13.64
C SER A 20 38.00 -78.27 -13.96
N ASN A 21 38.99 -77.95 -14.80
CA ASN A 21 39.23 -76.58 -15.25
C ASN A 21 38.08 -76.06 -16.10
N PHE A 22 37.56 -76.87 -17.02
CA PHE A 22 36.40 -76.54 -17.84
C PHE A 22 35.15 -76.28 -16.97
N GLU A 23 34.86 -77.14 -15.98
CA GLU A 23 33.76 -76.92 -15.04
C GLU A 23 33.93 -75.62 -14.25
N ARG A 24 35.15 -75.35 -13.77
CA ARG A 24 35.43 -74.12 -13.02
C ARG A 24 35.24 -72.87 -13.89
N LEU A 25 35.74 -72.91 -15.12
CA LEU A 25 35.58 -71.81 -16.07
C LEU A 25 34.11 -71.61 -16.44
N LYS A 26 33.37 -72.70 -16.67
CA LYS A 26 31.92 -72.67 -16.92
C LYS A 26 31.16 -72.05 -15.75
N ARG A 27 31.38 -72.51 -14.52
CA ARG A 27 30.73 -71.94 -13.32
C ARG A 27 31.06 -70.46 -13.15
N THR A 28 32.30 -70.06 -13.40
CA THR A 28 32.71 -68.64 -13.29
C THR A 28 32.04 -67.80 -14.38
N SER A 29 31.95 -68.32 -15.60
CA SER A 29 31.26 -67.66 -16.71
C SER A 29 29.76 -67.51 -16.43
N ASP A 30 29.11 -68.57 -15.95
CA ASP A 30 27.69 -68.56 -15.60
C ASP A 30 27.40 -67.60 -14.44
N GLN A 31 28.29 -67.52 -13.44
CA GLN A 31 28.15 -66.57 -12.35
C GLN A 31 28.32 -65.12 -12.83
N ARG A 32 29.32 -64.85 -13.67
CA ARG A 32 29.51 -63.51 -14.27
C ARG A 32 28.31 -63.09 -15.11
N ALA A 33 27.70 -64.01 -15.86
CA ALA A 33 26.49 -63.72 -16.62
C ALA A 33 25.33 -63.34 -15.69
N LYS A 34 25.11 -64.10 -14.61
CA LYS A 34 24.08 -63.79 -13.60
C LYS A 34 24.30 -62.44 -12.93
N ASP A 35 25.54 -62.13 -12.55
CA ASP A 35 25.87 -60.86 -11.89
C ASP A 35 25.66 -59.67 -12.85
N ALA A 36 26.01 -59.83 -14.13
CA ALA A 36 25.75 -58.83 -15.16
C ALA A 36 24.25 -58.61 -15.39
N ASP A 37 23.45 -59.69 -15.47
CA ASP A 37 22.00 -59.59 -15.62
C ASP A 37 21.34 -58.90 -14.42
N ALA A 38 21.81 -59.20 -13.20
CA ALA A 38 21.33 -58.54 -11.98
C ALA A 38 21.66 -57.04 -11.98
N LEU A 39 22.86 -56.64 -12.42
CA LEU A 39 23.24 -55.25 -12.56
C LEU A 39 22.39 -54.52 -13.62
N ILE A 40 22.17 -55.15 -14.78
CA ILE A 40 21.32 -54.60 -15.85
C ILE A 40 19.88 -54.41 -15.33
N ALA A 41 19.34 -55.36 -14.58
CA ALA A 41 18.02 -55.24 -13.98
C ALA A 41 17.95 -54.07 -12.97
N GLY A 42 18.98 -53.91 -12.13
CA GLY A 42 19.12 -52.79 -11.19
C GLY A 42 19.13 -51.44 -11.90
N LEU A 43 20.00 -51.27 -12.90
CA LEU A 43 20.11 -50.03 -13.68
C LEU A 43 18.82 -49.70 -14.44
N LYS A 44 18.13 -50.71 -15.00
CA LYS A 44 16.82 -50.52 -15.64
C LYS A 44 15.77 -50.02 -14.64
N LYS A 45 15.77 -50.55 -13.42
CA LYS A 45 14.88 -50.09 -12.35
C LYS A 45 15.18 -48.65 -11.95
N GLU A 46 16.45 -48.30 -11.76
CA GLU A 46 16.87 -46.94 -11.43
C GLU A 46 16.53 -45.94 -12.55
N ILE A 47 16.74 -46.29 -13.82
CA ILE A 47 16.31 -45.46 -14.96
C ILE A 47 14.79 -45.29 -14.99
N ALA A 48 14.02 -46.35 -14.68
CA ALA A 48 12.56 -46.24 -14.59
C ALA A 48 12.11 -45.33 -13.44
N GLU A 49 12.82 -45.37 -12.31
CA GLU A 49 12.56 -44.54 -11.14
C GLU A 49 12.94 -43.07 -11.39
N LEU A 50 14.09 -42.81 -12.01
CA LEU A 50 14.53 -41.49 -12.47
C LEU A 50 13.58 -40.90 -13.52
N ARG A 51 13.09 -41.71 -14.47
CA ARG A 51 12.06 -41.25 -15.42
C ARG A 51 10.74 -40.96 -14.73
N LYS A 52 10.38 -41.70 -13.68
CA LYS A 52 9.16 -41.47 -12.89
C LYS A 52 9.28 -40.22 -12.01
N SER A 53 10.46 -39.91 -11.47
CA SER A 53 10.69 -38.67 -10.73
C SER A 53 10.78 -37.46 -11.67
N SER A 54 11.50 -37.56 -12.80
CA SER A 54 11.59 -36.46 -13.76
C SER A 54 10.24 -36.16 -14.43
N SER A 55 9.42 -37.16 -14.68
CA SER A 55 8.05 -36.94 -15.19
C SER A 55 7.10 -36.38 -14.13
N LYS A 56 7.41 -36.47 -12.83
CA LYS A 56 6.68 -35.73 -11.78
C LYS A 56 7.09 -34.25 -11.74
N GLU A 57 8.34 -33.91 -12.07
CA GLU A 57 8.80 -32.53 -12.22
C GLU A 57 8.36 -31.87 -13.54
N HIS A 58 8.07 -32.66 -14.58
CA HIS A 58 7.65 -32.16 -15.91
C HIS A 58 6.20 -32.46 -16.28
N ARG A 59 5.40 -33.00 -15.36
CA ARG A 59 3.94 -32.99 -15.55
C ARG A 59 3.49 -31.56 -15.30
N GLU A 60 3.06 -30.89 -16.38
CA GLU A 60 2.10 -29.78 -16.37
C GLU A 60 1.47 -29.62 -14.98
N PRO A 61 1.68 -28.49 -14.27
CA PRO A 61 1.01 -28.29 -13.01
C PRO A 61 -0.46 -28.42 -13.34
N LYS A 62 -1.13 -29.46 -12.80
CA LYS A 62 -2.58 -29.45 -12.70
C LYS A 62 -2.89 -28.11 -12.06
N GLU A 63 -3.42 -27.17 -12.84
CA GLU A 63 -3.78 -25.84 -12.37
C GLU A 63 -4.51 -26.04 -11.06
N SER A 64 -3.88 -25.65 -9.94
CA SER A 64 -4.54 -25.73 -8.65
C SER A 64 -5.81 -24.88 -8.79
N PRO A 65 -6.94 -25.26 -8.15
CA PRO A 65 -8.17 -24.47 -8.22
C PRO A 65 -7.92 -23.00 -7.85
N GLU A 66 -6.90 -22.76 -7.02
CA GLU A 66 -6.37 -21.46 -6.66
C GLU A 66 -5.75 -20.68 -7.83
N THR A 67 -4.92 -21.30 -8.68
CA THR A 67 -4.38 -20.64 -9.89
C THR A 67 -5.46 -20.29 -10.92
N ALA A 68 -6.51 -21.11 -11.04
CA ALA A 68 -7.67 -20.82 -11.87
C ALA A 68 -8.51 -19.66 -11.31
N ASN A 69 -8.68 -19.60 -9.98
CA ASN A 69 -9.37 -18.50 -9.32
C ASN A 69 -8.59 -17.19 -9.42
N LEU A 70 -7.28 -17.21 -9.19
CA LEU A 70 -6.41 -16.05 -9.34
C LEU A 70 -6.43 -15.51 -10.78
N ARG A 71 -6.45 -16.38 -11.81
CA ARG A 71 -6.60 -15.94 -13.20
C ARG A 71 -7.93 -15.24 -13.47
N LYS A 72 -9.03 -15.75 -12.88
CA LYS A 72 -10.34 -15.10 -12.98
C LYS A 72 -10.33 -13.73 -12.30
N GLU A 73 -9.76 -13.64 -11.11
CA GLU A 73 -9.65 -12.38 -10.36
C GLU A 73 -8.77 -11.35 -11.08
N VAL A 74 -7.64 -11.76 -11.65
CA VAL A 74 -6.81 -10.89 -12.49
C VAL A 74 -7.59 -10.40 -13.71
N SER A 75 -8.40 -11.25 -14.33
CA SER A 75 -9.24 -10.85 -15.46
C SER A 75 -10.33 -9.86 -15.07
N SER A 76 -11.01 -10.06 -13.92
CA SER A 76 -12.05 -9.15 -13.43
C SER A 76 -11.46 -7.81 -13.02
N LEU A 77 -10.36 -7.81 -12.27
CA LEU A 77 -9.64 -6.59 -11.87
C LEU A 77 -9.16 -5.80 -13.08
N LYS A 78 -8.72 -6.47 -14.15
CA LYS A 78 -8.34 -5.81 -15.39
C LYS A 78 -9.53 -5.13 -16.06
N THR A 79 -10.67 -5.81 -16.16
CA THR A 79 -11.88 -5.21 -16.73
C THR A 79 -12.40 -4.03 -15.89
N GLU A 80 -12.31 -4.13 -14.57
CA GLU A 80 -12.71 -3.06 -13.67
C GLU A 80 -11.77 -1.86 -13.76
N LYS A 81 -10.46 -2.09 -13.87
CA LYS A 81 -9.49 -1.02 -14.13
C LYS A 81 -9.77 -0.29 -15.44
N GLU A 82 -10.10 -1.01 -16.50
CA GLU A 82 -10.47 -0.40 -17.79
C GLU A 82 -11.78 0.40 -17.68
N ARG A 83 -12.79 -0.11 -16.94
CA ARG A 83 -14.04 0.61 -16.67
C ARG A 83 -13.79 1.89 -15.87
N MET A 84 -13.09 1.80 -14.75
CA MET A 84 -12.75 2.94 -13.89
C MET A 84 -11.92 3.99 -14.64
N SER A 85 -11.01 3.56 -15.52
CA SER A 85 -10.24 4.48 -16.36
C SER A 85 -11.13 5.24 -17.36
N LYS A 86 -12.15 4.59 -17.93
CA LYS A 86 -13.13 5.26 -18.81
C LYS A 86 -13.97 6.25 -18.03
N GLU A 87 -14.50 5.86 -16.88
CA GLU A 87 -15.30 6.74 -16.01
C GLU A 87 -14.48 7.95 -15.54
N HIS A 88 -13.21 7.76 -15.23
CA HIS A 88 -12.31 8.86 -14.88
C HIS A 88 -12.09 9.83 -16.06
N SER A 89 -11.99 9.32 -17.29
CA SER A 89 -11.89 10.17 -18.49
C SER A 89 -13.18 10.96 -18.70
N GLU A 90 -14.33 10.31 -18.64
CA GLU A 90 -15.64 10.95 -18.84
C GLU A 90 -15.95 12.00 -17.76
N THR A 91 -15.67 11.70 -16.49
CA THR A 91 -15.85 12.66 -15.39
C THR A 91 -14.93 13.86 -15.52
N LYS A 92 -13.69 13.66 -15.99
CA LYS A 92 -12.77 14.75 -16.30
C LYS A 92 -13.28 15.65 -17.42
N GLU A 93 -13.84 15.09 -18.49
CA GLU A 93 -14.46 15.86 -19.58
C GLU A 93 -15.69 16.65 -19.11
N LYS A 94 -16.54 16.03 -18.28
CA LYS A 94 -17.69 16.71 -17.65
C LYS A 94 -17.25 17.86 -16.75
N LEU A 95 -16.21 17.66 -15.96
CA LEU A 95 -15.63 18.69 -15.10
C LEU A 95 -15.08 19.85 -15.92
N GLN A 96 -14.36 19.57 -17.02
CA GLN A 96 -13.84 20.61 -17.91
C GLN A 96 -14.97 21.41 -18.56
N THR A 97 -16.04 20.74 -18.99
CA THR A 97 -17.23 21.41 -19.56
C THR A 97 -17.89 22.31 -18.53
N ALA A 98 -18.16 21.80 -17.32
CA ALA A 98 -18.77 22.58 -16.23
C ALA A 98 -17.90 23.78 -15.82
N GLN A 99 -16.57 23.62 -15.81
CA GLN A 99 -15.64 24.70 -15.51
C GLN A 99 -15.66 25.81 -16.58
N ASN A 100 -15.81 25.44 -17.86
CA ASN A 100 -15.95 26.41 -18.95
C ASN A 100 -17.29 27.13 -18.90
N GLU A 101 -18.37 26.42 -18.58
CA GLU A 101 -19.70 27.02 -18.38
C GLU A 101 -19.70 28.00 -17.21
N ALA A 102 -19.11 27.64 -16.07
CA ALA A 102 -18.97 28.53 -14.93
C ALA A 102 -18.22 29.83 -15.28
N LYS A 103 -17.10 29.72 -16.02
CA LYS A 103 -16.36 30.89 -16.51
C LYS A 103 -17.20 31.76 -17.47
N SER A 104 -17.98 31.14 -18.34
CA SER A 104 -18.88 31.86 -19.26
C SER A 104 -19.98 32.61 -18.50
N LEU A 105 -20.60 31.95 -17.51
CA LEU A 105 -21.61 32.55 -16.67
C LEU A 105 -21.04 33.69 -15.81
N GLU A 106 -19.84 33.52 -15.26
CA GLU A 106 -19.14 34.56 -14.52
C GLU A 106 -18.86 35.78 -15.40
N ALA A 107 -18.38 35.58 -16.64
CA ALA A 107 -18.19 36.66 -17.61
C ALA A 107 -19.49 37.39 -17.94
N LYS A 108 -20.61 36.66 -18.14
CA LYS A 108 -21.94 37.24 -18.36
C LYS A 108 -22.43 38.03 -17.15
N LEU A 109 -22.18 37.55 -15.94
CA LEU A 109 -22.55 38.22 -14.69
C LEU A 109 -21.77 39.53 -14.52
N VAL A 110 -20.46 39.52 -14.82
CA VAL A 110 -19.63 40.72 -14.82
C VAL A 110 -20.12 41.73 -15.86
N ALA A 111 -20.43 41.29 -17.08
CA ALA A 111 -20.97 42.16 -18.13
C ALA A 111 -22.33 42.77 -17.73
N ALA A 112 -23.24 41.97 -17.16
CA ALA A 112 -24.53 42.45 -16.67
C ALA A 112 -24.37 43.47 -15.53
N ARG A 113 -23.44 43.24 -14.59
CA ARG A 113 -23.10 44.20 -13.52
C ARG A 113 -22.55 45.51 -14.09
N GLN A 114 -21.70 45.46 -15.11
CA GLN A 114 -21.17 46.65 -15.78
C GLN A 114 -22.27 47.43 -16.50
N GLN A 115 -23.19 46.76 -17.19
CA GLN A 115 -24.34 47.41 -17.85
C GLN A 115 -25.30 48.05 -16.85
N LEU A 116 -25.53 47.42 -15.69
CA LEU A 116 -26.35 47.98 -14.61
C LEU A 116 -25.71 49.25 -14.04
N SER A 117 -24.40 49.23 -13.80
CA SER A 117 -23.65 50.41 -13.33
C SER A 117 -23.62 51.56 -14.35
N ALA A 118 -23.66 51.26 -15.65
CA ALA A 118 -23.72 52.28 -16.70
C ALA A 118 -25.13 52.88 -16.88
N SER A 119 -26.21 52.14 -16.57
CA SER A 119 -27.58 52.68 -16.58
C SER A 119 -27.89 53.58 -15.38
N THR A 120 -27.23 53.39 -14.24
CA THR A 120 -27.39 54.27 -13.07
C THR A 120 -26.75 55.66 -13.27
N THR A 121 -25.84 55.83 -14.22
CA THR A 121 -25.23 57.14 -14.54
C THR A 121 -25.99 57.97 -15.57
N CYS A 122 -27.06 57.44 -16.18
CA CYS A 122 -27.78 58.08 -17.29
C CYS A 122 -29.19 58.57 -16.94
N SER A 123 -29.62 58.44 -15.67
CA SER A 123 -31.00 58.69 -15.25
C SER A 123 -31.16 59.72 -14.12
N ASN A 124 -30.32 60.75 -14.10
CA ASN A 124 -30.64 61.98 -13.35
C ASN A 124 -30.12 63.21 -14.07
N GLY A 125 -30.93 63.73 -14.99
CA GLY A 125 -30.83 65.10 -15.45
C GLY A 125 -31.97 65.92 -14.87
N SER A 126 -31.69 66.80 -13.90
CA SER A 126 -32.22 68.18 -13.89
C SER A 126 -31.58 69.07 -12.81
N GLN A 127 -31.10 70.22 -13.29
CA GLN A 127 -31.08 71.55 -12.67
C GLN A 127 -29.91 72.02 -11.76
N GLN A 128 -29.17 72.96 -12.37
CA GLN A 128 -28.77 74.29 -11.89
C GLN A 128 -27.41 74.52 -11.19
N ASP A 129 -26.61 75.31 -11.93
CA ASP A 129 -25.84 76.49 -11.52
C ASP A 129 -24.81 76.42 -10.38
N GLY A 130 -23.57 76.79 -10.70
CA GLY A 130 -22.63 77.33 -9.71
C GLY A 130 -21.16 77.08 -10.01
N LYS A 131 -20.45 78.15 -10.42
CA LYS A 131 -18.98 78.24 -10.46
C LYS A 131 -18.33 77.75 -9.16
N GLY A 132 -17.21 77.01 -9.25
CA GLY A 132 -16.23 76.97 -8.17
C GLY A 132 -15.26 75.79 -8.12
N VAL A 133 -14.02 76.05 -8.54
CA VAL A 133 -12.73 75.56 -7.97
C VAL A 133 -12.30 74.10 -8.23
N PRO A 134 -11.02 73.86 -8.61
CA PRO A 134 -10.43 72.53 -8.80
C PRO A 134 -9.85 71.95 -7.50
N ALA A 135 -9.51 70.65 -7.55
CA ALA A 135 -8.76 69.87 -6.57
C ALA A 135 -9.55 69.30 -5.38
N SER A 136 -9.68 67.96 -5.33
CA SER A 136 -9.30 67.11 -4.19
C SER A 136 -9.57 65.62 -4.49
N ALA A 137 -8.49 64.86 -4.45
CA ALA A 137 -8.37 63.45 -4.09
C ALA A 137 -9.64 62.58 -3.99
N GLN A 138 -9.88 61.71 -4.98
CA GLN A 138 -10.46 60.38 -4.73
C GLN A 138 -9.62 59.31 -5.40
N LYS A 139 -8.61 58.91 -4.63
CA LYS A 139 -8.04 57.56 -4.49
C LYS A 139 -8.58 56.53 -5.49
N ASN A 140 -7.76 56.30 -6.51
CA ASN A 140 -7.78 55.10 -7.33
C ASN A 140 -7.70 53.86 -6.42
N SER A 141 -8.84 53.31 -6.01
CA SER A 141 -8.95 51.98 -5.44
C SER A 141 -9.44 51.04 -6.52
N GLN A 142 -8.65 50.95 -7.59
CA GLN A 142 -8.60 49.78 -8.45
C GLN A 142 -8.09 48.62 -7.59
N SER A 143 -9.03 48.00 -6.87
CA SER A 143 -8.82 46.77 -6.13
C SER A 143 -8.43 45.70 -7.14
N ASN A 144 -7.12 45.57 -7.28
CA ASN A 144 -6.37 44.54 -7.96
C ASN A 144 -6.78 43.13 -7.45
N ARG A 145 -7.94 42.63 -7.86
CA ARG A 145 -8.38 41.23 -7.64
C ARG A 145 -8.03 40.34 -8.84
N GLY A 146 -6.85 40.57 -9.44
CA GLY A 146 -6.29 39.71 -10.49
C GLY A 146 -4.94 39.07 -10.13
N GLY A 147 -4.30 39.48 -9.03
CA GLY A 147 -2.92 39.07 -8.68
C GLY A 147 -2.79 38.03 -7.57
N ALA A 148 -3.87 37.68 -6.84
CA ALA A 148 -3.80 36.78 -5.69
C ALA A 148 -3.84 35.28 -6.05
N SER A 149 -4.00 34.93 -7.34
CA SER A 149 -4.18 33.53 -7.75
C SER A 149 -2.86 32.77 -7.98
N ILE A 150 -1.80 33.45 -8.45
CA ILE A 150 -0.54 32.78 -8.77
C ILE A 150 0.28 32.49 -7.50
N TYR A 151 0.41 33.47 -6.60
CA TYR A 151 1.13 33.30 -5.33
C TYR A 151 0.42 32.36 -4.34
N SER A 152 -0.92 32.34 -4.35
CA SER A 152 -1.68 31.34 -3.58
C SER A 152 -1.35 29.93 -4.07
N SER A 153 -1.21 29.72 -5.38
CA SER A 153 -0.89 28.39 -5.92
C SER A 153 0.53 27.93 -5.56
N GLU A 154 1.49 28.85 -5.50
CA GLU A 154 2.89 28.51 -5.18
C GLU A 154 3.05 28.25 -3.68
N ALA A 155 2.49 29.11 -2.81
CA ALA A 155 2.45 28.89 -1.37
C ALA A 155 1.69 27.60 -1.00
N GLN A 156 0.59 27.27 -1.70
CA GLN A 156 -0.14 26.02 -1.49
C GLN A 156 0.65 24.80 -1.98
N LYS A 157 1.38 24.90 -3.10
CA LYS A 157 2.29 23.84 -3.56
C LYS A 157 3.42 23.62 -2.57
N GLU A 158 4.03 24.70 -2.07
CA GLU A 158 5.10 24.62 -1.08
C GLU A 158 4.59 24.01 0.24
N ALA A 159 3.42 24.43 0.72
CA ALA A 159 2.80 23.84 1.92
C ALA A 159 2.53 22.33 1.73
N LYS A 160 2.02 21.93 0.56
CA LYS A 160 1.81 20.52 0.23
C LYS A 160 3.13 19.74 0.14
N MET A 161 4.20 20.33 -0.38
CA MET A 161 5.52 19.69 -0.39
C MET A 161 6.06 19.48 1.03
N LYS A 162 5.87 20.46 1.92
CA LYS A 162 6.24 20.34 3.35
C LYS A 162 5.43 19.24 4.03
N GLU A 163 4.11 19.22 3.81
CA GLU A 163 3.22 18.19 4.35
C GLU A 163 3.62 16.78 3.87
N ASN A 164 3.87 16.61 2.58
CA ASN A 164 4.32 15.33 2.02
C ASN A 164 5.64 14.87 2.66
N LEU A 165 6.62 15.77 2.83
CA LEU A 165 7.87 15.44 3.48
C LEU A 165 7.67 15.02 4.93
N TYR A 166 6.82 15.73 5.68
CA TYR A 166 6.48 15.32 7.05
C TYR A 166 5.79 13.95 7.06
N SER A 167 4.85 13.71 6.15
CA SER A 167 4.21 12.40 5.99
C SER A 167 5.22 11.29 5.71
N ASP A 168 6.17 11.50 4.80
CA ASP A 168 7.19 10.50 4.46
C ASP A 168 8.13 10.19 5.64
N LEU A 169 8.45 11.21 6.45
CA LEU A 169 9.37 11.06 7.60
C LEU A 169 8.68 10.48 8.84
N THR A 170 7.41 10.79 9.05
CA THR A 170 6.67 10.45 10.28
C THR A 170 5.67 9.32 10.10
N GLY A 171 5.25 9.04 8.86
CA GLY A 171 4.13 8.17 8.57
C GLY A 171 2.76 8.77 8.95
N MET A 172 2.71 10.03 9.39
CA MET A 172 1.49 10.74 9.79
C MET A 172 0.93 11.55 8.62
N ILE A 173 -0.35 11.33 8.30
CA ILE A 173 -1.07 12.03 7.24
C ILE A 173 -2.21 12.84 7.89
N ILE A 174 -2.27 14.14 7.61
CA ILE A 174 -3.40 15.00 7.99
C ILE A 174 -4.29 15.17 6.77
N ARG A 175 -5.43 14.48 6.73
CA ARG A 175 -6.32 14.45 5.55
C ARG A 175 -7.12 15.74 5.37
N GLY A 176 -7.43 16.40 6.48
CA GLY A 176 -8.23 17.60 6.48
C GLY A 176 -8.26 18.24 7.85
N VAL A 177 -8.59 19.53 7.85
CA VAL A 177 -8.80 20.33 9.05
C VAL A 177 -10.20 20.93 8.97
N LYS A 178 -11.00 20.71 10.00
CA LYS A 178 -12.32 21.33 10.16
C LYS A 178 -12.25 22.30 11.31
N ARG A 179 -12.68 23.54 11.08
CA ARG A 179 -12.83 24.53 12.14
C ARG A 179 -14.30 24.60 12.50
N LYS A 180 -14.66 24.23 13.72
CA LYS A 180 -16.06 24.17 14.17
C LYS A 180 -16.14 24.54 15.64
N ASP A 181 -17.14 25.36 16.01
CA ASP A 181 -17.50 25.63 17.40
C ASP A 181 -16.35 26.14 18.29
N GLY A 182 -15.35 26.82 17.70
CA GLY A 182 -14.17 27.29 18.42
C GLY A 182 -13.08 26.23 18.61
N GLU A 183 -13.13 25.10 17.91
CA GLU A 183 -12.10 24.06 17.90
C GLU A 183 -11.60 23.80 16.48
N ASP A 184 -10.33 23.41 16.39
CA ASP A 184 -9.72 22.89 15.18
C ASP A 184 -9.63 21.36 15.30
N GLU A 185 -10.39 20.66 14.46
CA GLU A 185 -10.44 19.19 14.36
C GLU A 185 -9.60 18.73 13.17
N TYR A 186 -8.63 17.87 13.42
CA TYR A 186 -7.71 17.30 12.46
C TYR A 186 -8.05 15.82 12.22
N ASP A 187 -8.29 15.45 10.96
CA ASP A 187 -8.47 14.06 10.53
C ASP A 187 -7.10 13.43 10.24
N CYS A 188 -6.64 12.51 11.09
CA CYS A 188 -5.29 11.98 11.10
C CYS A 188 -5.24 10.49 10.78
N ILE A 189 -4.32 10.08 9.90
CA ILE A 189 -3.96 8.68 9.67
C ILE A 189 -2.49 8.49 9.99
N GLN A 190 -2.18 7.66 10.99
CA GLN A 190 -0.84 7.15 11.19
C GLN A 190 -0.68 5.83 10.44
N THR A 191 0.34 5.74 9.60
CA THR A 191 0.71 4.51 8.89
C THR A 191 1.96 3.88 9.51
N GLY A 192 2.07 2.56 9.40
CA GLY A 192 3.26 1.82 9.80
C GLY A 192 3.24 0.38 9.31
N ARG A 193 4.22 -0.42 9.75
CA ARG A 193 4.32 -1.83 9.34
C ARG A 193 3.21 -2.69 9.95
N ASN A 194 2.67 -2.26 11.08
CA ASN A 194 1.60 -2.97 11.79
C ASN A 194 0.19 -2.53 11.34
N GLY A 195 0.07 -1.73 10.27
CA GLY A 195 -1.20 -1.30 9.69
C GLY A 195 -1.37 0.21 9.67
N THR A 196 -2.62 0.67 9.82
CA THR A 196 -2.98 2.09 9.85
C THR A 196 -3.90 2.39 11.02
N LEU A 197 -3.60 3.46 11.77
CA LEU A 197 -4.44 3.97 12.85
C LEU A 197 -5.10 5.27 12.39
N HIS A 198 -6.42 5.27 12.32
CA HIS A 198 -7.22 6.45 11.97
C HIS A 198 -7.79 7.06 13.24
N PHE A 199 -7.66 8.38 13.42
CA PHE A 199 -8.17 9.10 14.59
C PHE A 199 -8.35 10.59 14.28
N HIS A 200 -9.09 11.28 15.15
CA HIS A 200 -9.17 12.74 15.14
C HIS A 200 -8.39 13.33 16.31
N LEU A 201 -7.76 14.48 16.07
CA LEU A 201 -7.23 15.34 17.14
C LEU A 201 -7.99 16.65 17.11
N SER A 202 -8.54 17.07 18.25
CA SER A 202 -9.20 18.37 18.40
C SER A 202 -8.42 19.23 19.38
N VAL A 203 -8.30 20.52 19.07
CA VAL A 203 -7.69 21.52 19.97
C VAL A 203 -8.52 22.78 19.99
N ALA A 204 -8.75 23.32 21.19
CA ALA A 204 -9.42 24.61 21.33
C ALA A 204 -8.69 25.71 20.56
N ASN A 205 -9.46 26.46 19.79
CA ASN A 205 -9.05 27.71 19.15
C ASN A 205 -9.53 28.86 20.04
N GLU A 206 -8.78 29.94 20.14
CA GLU A 206 -8.92 31.04 21.12
C GLU A 206 -10.24 31.85 21.02
N THR A 207 -11.21 31.38 20.22
CA THR A 207 -12.47 32.06 19.94
C THR A 207 -13.61 31.44 20.75
N THR A 208 -13.95 32.08 21.88
CA THR A 208 -15.18 31.99 22.68
C THR A 208 -16.12 30.82 22.33
N ALA A 209 -15.72 29.60 22.65
CA ALA A 209 -16.59 28.43 22.56
C ALA A 209 -17.52 28.37 23.79
N THR A 210 -18.81 28.10 23.56
CA THR A 210 -19.79 27.91 24.64
C THR A 210 -19.72 26.52 25.29
N THR A 211 -19.11 25.52 24.62
CA THR A 211 -18.88 24.15 25.11
C THR A 211 -17.79 23.43 24.29
N PRO A 212 -16.50 23.74 24.44
CA PRO A 212 -15.43 23.01 23.76
C PRO A 212 -15.25 21.60 24.37
N LYS A 213 -14.82 20.61 23.57
CA LYS A 213 -14.40 19.27 24.05
C LYS A 213 -13.16 19.36 24.93
N THR A 214 -12.35 20.40 24.74
CA THR A 214 -11.15 20.67 25.54
C THR A 214 -11.28 22.00 26.29
N PRO A 215 -10.78 22.12 27.53
CA PRO A 215 -10.72 23.41 28.23
C PRO A 215 -9.99 24.44 27.37
N SER A 216 -10.60 25.61 27.17
CA SER A 216 -9.94 26.72 26.48
C SER A 216 -8.84 27.29 27.38
N GLY A 217 -7.60 26.85 27.17
CA GLY A 217 -6.42 27.48 27.76
C GLY A 217 -6.28 28.90 27.23
N SER A 218 -6.10 29.87 28.12
CA SER A 218 -5.81 31.26 27.74
C SER A 218 -4.41 31.44 27.12
N SER A 219 -3.61 30.39 27.06
CA SER A 219 -2.25 30.38 26.52
C SER A 219 -1.98 29.11 25.69
N TYR A 220 -1.06 29.22 24.72
CA TYR A 220 -0.67 28.12 23.83
C TYR A 220 -0.14 26.88 24.58
N GLU A 221 0.57 27.08 25.70
CA GLU A 221 1.17 26.01 26.50
C GLU A 221 0.12 25.25 27.33
N ASP A 222 -0.99 25.91 27.69
CA ASP A 222 -2.10 25.33 28.45
C ASP A 222 -3.14 24.64 27.57
N ALA A 223 -2.94 24.63 26.24
CA ALA A 223 -3.85 23.97 25.31
C ALA A 223 -3.85 22.45 25.52
N GLU A 224 -5.03 21.85 25.51
CA GLU A 224 -5.22 20.40 25.55
C GLU A 224 -5.63 19.87 24.17
N PHE A 225 -5.25 18.63 23.90
CA PHE A 225 -5.70 17.86 22.74
C PHE A 225 -6.73 16.84 23.20
N ALA A 226 -7.84 16.74 22.46
CA ALA A 226 -8.75 15.60 22.53
C ALA A 226 -8.43 14.64 21.38
N TYR A 227 -8.22 13.37 21.71
CA TYR A 227 -7.98 12.27 20.79
C TYR A 227 -9.20 11.37 20.70
N GLU A 228 -9.64 11.08 19.48
CA GLU A 228 -10.79 10.21 19.21
C GLU A 228 -10.40 9.15 18.18
N PRO A 229 -10.19 7.88 18.60
CA PRO A 229 -9.82 6.80 17.69
C PRO A 229 -10.98 6.39 16.79
N PHE A 230 -10.68 6.05 15.54
CA PHE A 230 -11.63 5.46 14.60
C PHE A 230 -11.25 4.01 14.29
N LEU A 231 -11.47 3.16 15.29
CA LEU A 231 -11.14 1.75 15.28
C LEU A 231 -12.39 0.90 15.05
N ASP A 232 -12.29 -0.06 14.14
CA ASP A 232 -13.29 -1.10 13.93
C ASP A 232 -12.77 -2.41 14.55
N PRO A 233 -13.47 -3.01 15.55
CA PRO A 233 -13.00 -4.20 16.24
C PRO A 233 -12.73 -5.41 15.36
N HIS A 234 -13.38 -5.50 14.19
CA HIS A 234 -13.19 -6.61 13.26
C HIS A 234 -12.06 -6.34 12.28
N ARG A 235 -12.01 -5.14 11.70
CA ARG A 235 -10.97 -4.76 10.72
C ARG A 235 -9.61 -4.57 11.39
N ASP A 236 -9.60 -3.99 12.58
CA ASP A 236 -8.40 -3.52 13.27
C ASP A 236 -7.98 -4.44 14.43
N ALA A 237 -8.51 -5.68 14.48
CA ALA A 237 -8.25 -6.66 15.55
C ALA A 237 -6.76 -6.86 15.84
N ALA A 238 -5.95 -7.10 14.80
CA ALA A 238 -4.51 -7.31 14.95
C ALA A 238 -3.76 -6.06 15.45
N LEU A 239 -4.30 -4.87 15.20
CA LEU A 239 -3.75 -3.61 15.70
C LEU A 239 -4.17 -3.36 17.15
N LEU A 240 -5.41 -3.70 17.50
CA LEU A 240 -5.94 -3.59 18.87
C LEU A 240 -5.11 -4.38 19.87
N ASP A 241 -4.63 -5.58 19.50
CA ASP A 241 -3.75 -6.39 20.36
C ASP A 241 -2.39 -5.74 20.66
N LEU A 242 -1.97 -4.75 19.86
CA LEU A 242 -0.69 -4.04 19.99
C LEU A 242 -0.82 -2.66 20.63
N LEU A 243 -2.03 -2.09 20.63
CA LEU A 243 -2.30 -0.78 21.17
C LEU A 243 -2.51 -0.86 22.69
N PRO A 244 -1.89 0.03 23.47
CA PRO A 244 -2.28 0.25 24.85
C PRO A 244 -3.77 0.65 24.94
N ASP A 245 -4.45 0.22 26.00
CA ASP A 245 -5.89 0.46 26.22
C ASP A 245 -6.29 1.93 26.00
N TYR A 246 -5.50 2.88 26.49
CA TYR A 246 -5.78 4.31 26.37
C TYR A 246 -5.71 4.86 24.93
N LEU A 247 -5.10 4.14 23.98
CA LEU A 247 -5.14 4.51 22.55
C LEU A 247 -6.36 3.89 21.84
N THR A 248 -7.13 3.05 22.52
CA THR A 248 -8.39 2.50 22.01
C THR A 248 -9.61 3.30 22.47
N GLU A 249 -9.41 4.20 23.44
CA GLU A 249 -10.45 5.05 24.03
C GLU A 249 -10.25 6.53 23.66
N GLU A 250 -11.30 7.32 23.85
CA GLU A 250 -11.22 8.78 23.74
C GLU A 250 -10.47 9.36 24.94
N ILE A 251 -9.42 10.14 24.70
CA ILE A 251 -8.60 10.72 25.77
C ILE A 251 -8.33 12.20 25.54
N CYS A 252 -8.13 12.94 26.63
CA CYS A 252 -7.64 14.32 26.60
C CYS A 252 -6.27 14.40 27.26
N PHE A 253 -5.34 15.16 26.66
CA PHE A 253 -4.00 15.34 27.21
C PHE A 253 -3.43 16.73 26.89
N PRO A 254 -2.54 17.27 27.74
CA PRO A 254 -1.97 18.59 27.52
C PRO A 254 -1.00 18.60 26.33
N ARG A 255 -0.85 19.76 25.67
CA ARG A 255 0.09 19.93 24.54
C ARG A 255 1.51 19.51 24.85
N SER A 256 1.98 19.69 26.09
CA SER A 256 3.29 19.23 26.57
C SER A 256 3.50 17.71 26.45
N HIS A 257 2.42 16.92 26.38
CA HIS A 257 2.44 15.48 26.18
C HIS A 257 2.28 15.04 24.72
N ALA A 258 2.03 15.95 23.78
CA ALA A 258 1.81 15.60 22.36
C ALA A 258 2.97 14.80 21.75
N VAL A 259 4.21 15.16 22.10
CA VAL A 259 5.40 14.42 21.62
C VAL A 259 5.41 13.00 22.18
N LYS A 260 5.11 12.80 23.47
CA LYS A 260 5.06 11.47 24.11
C LYS A 260 3.95 10.61 23.49
N PHE A 261 2.78 11.20 23.28
CA PHE A 261 1.66 10.57 22.59
C PHE A 261 2.09 10.09 21.20
N TYR A 262 2.65 10.98 20.38
CA TYR A 262 3.11 10.65 19.03
C TYR A 262 4.20 9.57 19.03
N SER A 263 5.18 9.64 19.94
CA SER A 263 6.20 8.60 20.08
C SER A 263 5.59 7.23 20.37
N LYS A 264 4.59 7.17 21.26
CA LYS A 264 3.91 5.90 21.57
C LYS A 264 3.15 5.36 20.38
N VAL A 265 2.38 6.20 19.70
CA VAL A 265 1.66 5.82 18.48
C VAL A 265 2.66 5.27 17.44
N GLY A 266 3.76 5.99 17.18
CA GLY A 266 4.81 5.53 16.28
C GLY A 266 5.44 4.18 16.67
N GLU A 267 5.68 3.95 17.97
CA GLU A 267 6.16 2.64 18.47
C GLU A 267 5.17 1.52 18.16
N CYS A 268 3.89 1.70 18.48
CA CYS A 268 2.85 0.69 18.21
C CYS A 268 2.72 0.37 16.71
N MET A 269 2.93 1.36 15.85
CA MET A 269 2.82 1.19 14.39
C MET A 269 4.07 0.58 13.73
N THR A 270 5.24 0.61 14.39
CA THR A 270 6.52 0.23 13.74
C THR A 270 7.33 -0.85 14.45
N LYS A 271 7.09 -1.10 15.74
CA LYS A 271 7.79 -2.12 16.52
C LYS A 271 7.43 -3.51 15.97
N LYS A 272 8.44 -4.35 15.76
CA LYS A 272 8.23 -5.73 15.29
C LYS A 272 7.41 -6.48 16.32
N VAL A 273 6.27 -7.03 15.88
CA VAL A 273 5.53 -8.02 16.64
C VAL A 273 6.36 -9.30 16.61
N VAL A 274 7.03 -9.62 17.71
CA VAL A 274 7.54 -10.97 17.93
C VAL A 274 6.31 -11.73 18.41
N MET A 275 5.65 -12.44 17.50
CA MET A 275 4.74 -13.49 17.94
C MET A 275 5.66 -14.57 18.50
N ASP A 276 5.76 -14.64 19.83
CA ASP A 276 6.33 -15.81 20.47
C ASP A 276 5.45 -16.98 20.05
N GLU A 277 6.01 -17.86 19.20
CA GLU A 277 5.51 -19.21 18.99
C GLU A 277 5.68 -19.95 20.33
N GLU A 278 4.82 -19.66 21.31
CA GLU A 278 4.71 -20.45 22.51
C GLU A 278 4.19 -21.83 22.12
N GLU A 279 5.14 -22.77 22.05
CA GLU A 279 5.04 -24.17 22.44
C GLU A 279 3.62 -24.77 22.37
N SER A 280 3.24 -25.23 21.17
CA SER A 280 2.36 -26.40 21.09
C SER A 280 3.20 -27.64 21.41
N GLY A 281 3.32 -27.93 22.71
CA GLY A 281 3.72 -29.24 23.24
C GLY A 281 2.59 -30.25 23.14
#